data_AF-G4ZSV3-F1
#
_entry.id   AF-G4ZSV3-F1
#
_cell.length_a   1.000
_cell.length_b   1.000
_cell.length_c   1.000
_cell.angle_alpha   90.00
_cell.angle_beta   90.00
_cell.angle_gamma   90.00
#
_symmetry.space_group_name_H-M   'P 1'
#
loop_
_entity.id
_entity.type
_entity.pdbx_description
1 polymer ?
#
loop_
_entity_poly.entity_id
_entity_poly.type
_entity_poly.pdbx_seq_one_letter_code
_entity_poly.pdbx_strand_id
1 'polypeptide(L)'
;NYGTHSVRNGVATFACGGSTGGPSIVSVCLRCGWSLGGVQNRFFRYEAAGDQFLGRVVAGPPVNDSKFATLPPHFQDGSDKNVKSCVETMFPVLSREANMAGILRLCLASLVHHAEYLQQHLPATHALLSTHLFTSPTVLRTLEGQLVAGESLWMRPTGIPPYIELYKKLDQQQRSIDELPGKLEQRMEHVLEKKGVAAGNITRELLREEIRS
;
A
#
# COMPACT_ATOMS: atom_id res chain seq x y z
N ASN A 1 -32.48 11.32 30.72
CA ASN A 1 -31.22 10.59 31.02
C ASN A 1 -30.67 9.96 29.76
N TYR A 2 -29.95 10.75 28.95
CA TYR A 2 -29.19 10.23 27.82
C TYR A 2 -27.96 9.47 28.34
N GLY A 3 -27.70 8.29 27.78
CA GLY A 3 -26.95 7.20 28.42
C GLY A 3 -25.45 7.41 28.55
N THR A 4 -24.96 7.33 29.80
CA THR A 4 -23.53 7.15 30.15
C THR A 4 -22.90 5.92 29.51
N HIS A 5 -23.71 4.90 29.17
CA HIS A 5 -23.26 3.75 28.38
C HIS A 5 -22.86 4.12 26.94
N SER A 6 -23.52 5.09 26.30
CA SER A 6 -23.27 5.42 24.89
C SER A 6 -21.86 5.97 24.66
N VAL A 7 -21.41 6.89 25.52
CA VAL A 7 -20.07 7.49 25.43
C VAL A 7 -18.98 6.43 25.70
N ARG A 8 -19.15 5.57 26.70
CA ARG A 8 -18.19 4.52 27.04
C ARG A 8 -18.08 3.47 25.93
N ASN A 9 -19.21 3.11 25.32
CA ASN A 9 -19.24 2.23 24.14
C ASN A 9 -18.47 2.86 22.98
N GLY A 10 -18.73 4.14 22.68
CA GLY A 10 -18.03 4.87 21.62
C GLY A 10 -16.52 4.93 21.83
N VAL A 11 -16.06 5.16 23.07
CA VAL A 11 -14.63 5.17 23.42
C VAL A 11 -14.00 3.78 23.26
N ALA A 12 -14.67 2.72 23.70
CA ALA A 12 -14.18 1.36 23.53
C ALA A 12 -14.06 0.98 22.03
N THR A 13 -15.09 1.27 21.25
CA THR A 13 -15.09 1.04 19.79
C THR A 13 -14.02 1.85 19.09
N PHE A 14 -13.82 3.12 19.48
CA PHE A 14 -12.76 3.96 18.91
C PHE A 14 -11.36 3.42 19.24
N ALA A 15 -11.13 3.02 20.50
CA ALA A 15 -9.83 2.54 20.97
C ALA A 15 -9.44 1.18 20.37
N CYS A 16 -10.41 0.31 20.07
CA CYS A 16 -10.15 -1.06 19.60
C CYS A 16 -10.41 -1.23 18.10
N GLY A 17 -11.30 -0.44 17.49
CA GLY A 17 -11.72 -0.63 16.10
C GLY A 17 -10.77 -0.09 15.05
N GLY A 18 -9.86 0.84 15.42
CA GLY A 18 -9.00 1.57 14.48
C GLY A 18 -7.58 1.02 14.33
N SER A 19 -7.16 0.02 15.11
CA SER A 19 -5.80 -0.50 15.10
C SER A 19 -5.76 -1.97 15.47
N THR A 20 -4.87 -2.74 14.83
CA THR A 20 -4.57 -4.12 15.22
C THR A 20 -3.69 -4.20 16.47
N GLY A 21 -3.20 -3.07 16.96
CA GLY A 21 -2.39 -2.93 18.18
C GLY A 21 -3.15 -2.17 19.28
N GLY A 22 -4.45 -2.44 19.43
CA GLY A 22 -5.28 -1.81 20.45
C GLY A 22 -4.87 -2.16 21.89
N PRO A 23 -5.35 -1.38 22.88
CA PRO A 23 -5.12 -1.68 24.29
C PRO A 23 -5.74 -3.03 24.68
N SER A 24 -5.18 -3.68 25.71
CA SER A 24 -5.75 -4.94 26.23
C SER A 24 -7.23 -4.81 26.56
N ILE A 25 -8.01 -5.81 26.13
CA ILE A 25 -9.45 -5.91 26.38
C ILE A 25 -9.80 -5.75 27.86
N VAL A 26 -8.94 -6.26 28.76
CA VAL A 26 -9.12 -6.14 30.21
C VAL A 26 -9.06 -4.68 30.64
N SER A 27 -8.07 -3.93 30.15
CA SER A 27 -7.93 -2.49 30.43
C SER A 27 -9.11 -1.69 29.90
N VAL A 28 -9.59 -2.02 28.70
CA VAL A 28 -10.78 -1.37 28.11
C VAL A 28 -12.03 -1.63 28.94
N CYS A 29 -12.26 -2.90 29.35
CA CYS A 29 -13.40 -3.27 30.19
C CYS A 29 -13.37 -2.54 31.54
N LEU A 30 -12.21 -2.53 32.21
CA LEU A 30 -12.04 -1.83 33.49
C LEU A 30 -12.32 -0.32 33.36
N ARG A 31 -11.81 0.32 32.30
CA ARG A 31 -12.02 1.77 32.07
C ARG A 31 -13.45 2.10 31.67
N CYS A 32 -14.16 1.18 31.03
CA CYS A 32 -15.58 1.34 30.70
C CYS A 32 -16.53 0.94 31.85
N GLY A 33 -15.99 0.39 32.95
CA GLY A 33 -16.77 -0.09 34.09
C GLY A 33 -17.59 -1.33 33.74
N TRP A 34 -17.06 -2.18 32.87
CA TRP A 34 -17.72 -3.38 32.35
C TRP A 34 -17.22 -4.64 33.05
N SER A 35 -18.11 -5.61 33.24
CA SER A 35 -17.72 -6.94 33.70
C SER A 35 -17.00 -7.70 32.58
N LEU A 36 -15.90 -8.38 32.91
CA LEU A 36 -15.06 -9.05 31.91
C LEU A 36 -15.78 -10.16 31.13
N GLY A 37 -16.80 -10.81 31.71
CA GLY A 37 -17.45 -11.99 31.11
C GLY A 37 -18.73 -11.71 30.30
N GLY A 38 -19.46 -10.64 30.58
CA GLY A 38 -20.81 -10.41 30.01
C GLY A 38 -20.84 -9.51 28.78
N VAL A 39 -19.76 -8.79 28.52
CA VAL A 39 -19.74 -7.61 27.64
C VAL A 39 -18.94 -7.87 26.35
N GLN A 40 -18.03 -8.86 26.35
CA GLN A 40 -17.19 -9.21 25.20
C GLN A 40 -18.02 -9.52 23.94
N ASN A 41 -18.96 -10.47 24.02
CA ASN A 41 -19.77 -10.88 22.87
C ASN A 41 -20.80 -9.83 22.40
N ARG A 42 -21.18 -8.88 23.27
CA ARG A 42 -22.25 -7.91 23.01
C ARG A 42 -21.74 -6.56 22.48
N PHE A 43 -20.50 -6.18 22.78
CA PHE A 43 -19.94 -4.87 22.42
C PHE A 43 -18.69 -4.92 21.55
N PHE A 44 -18.01 -6.07 21.44
CA PHE A 44 -16.77 -6.22 20.66
C PHE A 44 -16.95 -7.04 19.38
N ARG A 45 -18.19 -7.31 18.98
CA ARG A 45 -18.45 -7.83 17.64
C ARG A 45 -17.99 -6.78 16.62
N TYR A 46 -16.98 -7.13 15.83
CA TYR A 46 -16.44 -6.42 14.66
C TYR A 46 -15.43 -5.30 14.97
N GLU A 47 -14.21 -5.66 15.40
CA GLU A 47 -13.05 -4.79 15.21
C GLU A 47 -12.71 -4.72 13.71
N ALA A 48 -13.14 -3.65 13.05
CA ALA A 48 -12.92 -3.47 11.62
C ALA A 48 -11.43 -3.59 11.24
N ALA A 49 -10.52 -3.05 12.06
CA ALA A 49 -9.07 -3.19 11.84
C ALA A 49 -8.59 -4.65 11.92
N GLY A 50 -9.13 -5.45 12.84
CA GLY A 50 -8.78 -6.86 13.00
C GLY A 50 -9.24 -7.72 11.83
N ASP A 51 -10.48 -7.51 11.37
CA ASP A 51 -11.02 -8.19 10.18
C ASP A 51 -10.27 -7.78 8.90
N GLN A 52 -9.99 -6.48 8.72
CA GLN A 52 -9.19 -6.00 7.60
C GLN A 52 -7.77 -6.57 7.62
N PHE A 53 -7.16 -6.71 8.80
CA PHE A 53 -5.85 -7.33 8.94
C PHE A 53 -5.89 -8.81 8.55
N LEU A 54 -6.87 -9.56 9.07
CA LEU A 54 -7.06 -10.96 8.69
C LEU A 54 -7.28 -11.09 7.18
N GLY A 55 -8.14 -10.26 6.60
CA GLY A 55 -8.39 -10.19 5.16
C GLY A 55 -7.11 -9.95 4.35
N ARG A 56 -6.21 -9.11 4.85
CA ARG A 56 -4.90 -8.88 4.25
C ARG A 56 -3.95 -10.05 4.44
N VAL A 57 -3.91 -10.68 5.62
CA VAL A 57 -3.09 -11.89 5.85
C VAL A 57 -3.47 -13.00 4.87
N VAL A 58 -4.77 -13.26 4.69
CA VAL A 58 -5.24 -14.32 3.78
C VAL A 58 -5.04 -13.97 2.30
N ALA A 59 -4.89 -12.69 1.96
CA ALA A 59 -4.53 -12.26 0.61
C ALA A 59 -3.07 -12.60 0.24
N GLY A 60 -2.22 -12.95 1.21
CA GLY A 60 -0.85 -13.42 0.97
C GLY A 60 0.32 -12.41 0.99
N PRO A 61 0.17 -11.08 1.19
CA PRO A 61 1.31 -10.21 1.45
C PRO A 61 2.17 -10.65 2.64
N PRO A 62 3.49 -10.38 2.61
CA PRO A 62 4.42 -10.79 3.68
C PRO A 62 4.16 -9.99 4.96
N VAL A 63 3.69 -10.67 6.02
CA VAL A 63 3.28 -10.04 7.29
C VAL A 63 4.42 -9.29 7.99
N ASN A 64 5.67 -9.70 7.79
CA ASN A 64 6.84 -9.13 8.47
C ASN A 64 7.70 -8.25 7.55
N ASP A 65 7.09 -7.58 6.57
CA ASP A 65 7.77 -6.75 5.59
C ASP A 65 6.92 -5.50 5.30
N SER A 66 7.55 -4.37 4.95
CA SER A 66 6.85 -3.13 4.62
C SER A 66 5.86 -3.31 3.45
N LYS A 67 6.14 -4.27 2.56
CA LYS A 67 5.29 -4.70 1.45
C LYS A 67 3.95 -5.27 1.90
N PHE A 68 3.75 -5.57 3.18
CA PHE A 68 2.42 -5.90 3.70
C PHE A 68 1.39 -4.80 3.38
N ALA A 69 1.83 -3.54 3.38
CA ALA A 69 0.97 -2.39 3.08
C ALA A 69 0.74 -2.13 1.59
N THR A 70 1.20 -3.02 0.70
CA THR A 70 1.02 -2.86 -0.74
C THR A 70 -0.46 -2.90 -1.11
N LEU A 71 -0.87 -1.98 -1.99
CA LEU A 71 -2.19 -1.97 -2.58
C LEU A 71 -2.29 -3.00 -3.70
N PRO A 72 -3.47 -3.59 -3.96
CA PRO A 72 -3.66 -4.40 -5.16
C PRO A 72 -3.39 -3.57 -6.42
N PRO A 73 -3.07 -4.20 -7.57
CA PRO A 73 -2.99 -3.50 -8.84
C PRO A 73 -4.27 -2.71 -9.11
N HIS A 74 -4.12 -1.46 -9.50
CA HIS A 74 -5.25 -0.56 -9.71
C HIS A 74 -4.92 0.52 -10.75
N PHE A 75 -5.97 1.06 -11.36
CA PHE A 75 -5.85 2.16 -12.33
C PHE A 75 -5.81 3.52 -11.62
N GLN A 76 -5.13 4.48 -12.22
CA GLN A 76 -5.03 5.84 -11.70
C GLN A 76 -6.41 6.53 -11.65
N ASP A 77 -7.16 6.44 -12.75
CA ASP A 77 -8.54 6.92 -12.85
C ASP A 77 -9.49 5.76 -13.18
N GLY A 78 -10.31 5.37 -12.20
CA GLY A 78 -11.32 4.33 -12.38
C GLY A 78 -12.50 4.75 -13.27
N SER A 79 -12.60 6.02 -13.65
CA SER A 79 -13.63 6.57 -14.54
C SER A 79 -13.15 6.69 -15.99
N ASP A 80 -11.90 6.30 -16.28
CA ASP A 80 -11.34 6.32 -17.61
C ASP A 80 -12.19 5.49 -18.60
N LYS A 81 -12.38 6.03 -19.80
CA LYS A 81 -13.26 5.43 -20.82
C LYS A 81 -12.72 4.09 -21.31
N ASN A 82 -11.40 3.93 -21.43
CA ASN A 82 -10.78 2.69 -21.89
C ASN A 82 -10.95 1.60 -20.83
N VAL A 83 -10.73 1.92 -19.56
CA VAL A 83 -10.98 1.02 -18.43
C VAL A 83 -12.44 0.57 -18.42
N LYS A 84 -13.39 1.52 -18.49
CA LYS A 84 -14.82 1.21 -18.44
C LYS A 84 -15.25 0.33 -19.61
N SER A 85 -14.84 0.67 -20.84
CA SER A 85 -15.17 -0.10 -22.04
C SER A 85 -14.59 -1.52 -21.98
N CYS A 86 -13.36 -1.68 -21.47
CA CYS A 86 -12.74 -2.99 -21.32
C CYS A 86 -13.44 -3.82 -20.24
N VAL A 87 -13.83 -3.23 -19.10
CA VAL A 87 -14.64 -3.91 -18.08
C VAL A 87 -15.97 -4.41 -18.65
N GLU A 88 -16.67 -3.57 -19.41
CA GLU A 88 -17.94 -3.94 -20.05
C GLU A 88 -17.77 -5.09 -21.05
N THR A 89 -16.65 -5.14 -21.76
CA THR A 89 -16.35 -6.20 -22.73
C THR A 89 -15.92 -7.50 -22.06
N MET A 90 -15.09 -7.42 -21.02
CA MET A 90 -14.56 -8.59 -20.30
C MET A 90 -15.60 -9.23 -19.38
N PHE A 91 -16.51 -8.42 -18.81
CA PHE A 91 -17.47 -8.84 -17.81
C PHE A 91 -18.90 -8.36 -18.14
N PRO A 92 -19.48 -8.73 -19.29
CA PRO A 92 -20.68 -8.09 -19.85
C PRO A 92 -21.95 -8.23 -19.00
N VAL A 93 -22.07 -9.32 -18.24
CA VAL A 93 -23.20 -9.53 -17.32
C VAL A 93 -22.96 -8.79 -16.00
N LEU A 94 -21.77 -8.95 -15.43
CA LEU A 94 -21.42 -8.38 -14.12
C LEU A 94 -21.23 -6.85 -14.15
N SER A 95 -20.87 -6.29 -15.31
CA SER A 95 -20.68 -4.84 -15.48
C SER A 95 -21.97 -4.05 -15.30
N ARG A 96 -23.13 -4.70 -15.40
CA ARG A 96 -24.45 -4.11 -15.15
C ARG A 96 -24.76 -3.96 -13.66
N GLU A 97 -24.06 -4.71 -12.81
CA GLU A 97 -24.24 -4.65 -11.37
C GLU A 97 -23.42 -3.51 -10.78
N ALA A 98 -24.10 -2.45 -10.36
CA ALA A 98 -23.46 -1.22 -9.86
C ALA A 98 -22.48 -1.48 -8.70
N ASN A 99 -22.82 -2.42 -7.81
CA ASN A 99 -21.99 -2.77 -6.65
C ASN A 99 -20.71 -3.54 -7.02
N MET A 100 -20.63 -4.11 -8.23
CA MET A 100 -19.48 -4.88 -8.69
C MET A 100 -18.45 -4.02 -9.43
N ALA A 101 -18.80 -2.79 -9.83
CA ALA A 101 -17.95 -1.95 -10.66
C ALA A 101 -16.53 -1.77 -10.10
N GLY A 102 -16.40 -1.54 -8.79
CA GLY A 102 -15.08 -1.42 -8.14
C GLY A 102 -14.27 -2.72 -8.17
N ILE A 103 -14.93 -3.85 -7.91
CA ILE A 103 -14.29 -5.17 -7.90
C ILE A 103 -13.82 -5.54 -9.30
N LEU A 104 -14.66 -5.37 -10.32
CA LEU A 104 -14.33 -5.70 -11.71
C LEU A 104 -13.15 -4.88 -12.24
N ARG A 105 -13.01 -3.62 -11.83
CA ARG A 105 -11.85 -2.78 -12.15
C ARG A 105 -10.56 -3.35 -11.55
N LEU A 106 -10.60 -3.80 -10.29
CA LEU A 106 -9.45 -4.41 -9.63
C LEU A 106 -9.11 -5.78 -10.24
N CYS A 107 -10.11 -6.57 -10.62
CA CYS A 107 -9.89 -7.81 -11.37
C CYS A 107 -9.22 -7.53 -12.72
N LEU A 108 -9.71 -6.55 -13.47
CA LEU A 108 -9.10 -6.15 -14.73
C LEU A 108 -7.66 -5.67 -14.53
N ALA A 109 -7.42 -4.80 -13.55
CA ALA A 109 -6.08 -4.31 -13.22
C ALA A 109 -5.13 -5.46 -12.85
N SER A 110 -5.62 -6.45 -12.11
CA SER A 110 -4.85 -7.64 -11.76
C SER A 110 -4.49 -8.47 -13.00
N LEU A 111 -5.41 -8.64 -13.94
CA LEU A 111 -5.14 -9.33 -15.20
C LEU A 111 -4.09 -8.59 -16.05
N VAL A 112 -4.17 -7.26 -16.12
CA VAL A 112 -3.20 -6.43 -16.85
C VAL A 112 -1.82 -6.51 -16.19
N HIS A 113 -1.74 -6.34 -14.87
CA HIS A 113 -0.49 -6.39 -14.12
C HIS A 113 0.24 -7.75 -14.25
N HIS A 114 -0.52 -8.84 -14.36
CA HIS A 114 0.03 -10.18 -14.51
C HIS A 114 0.00 -10.69 -15.96
N ALA A 115 -0.24 -9.84 -16.96
CA ALA A 115 -0.47 -10.27 -18.33
C ALA A 115 0.71 -11.05 -18.91
N GLU A 116 1.93 -10.55 -18.74
CA GLU A 116 3.15 -11.21 -19.19
C GLU A 116 3.30 -12.61 -18.57
N TYR A 117 3.13 -12.71 -17.24
CA TYR A 117 3.20 -13.98 -16.54
C TYR A 117 2.15 -14.97 -17.06
N LEU A 118 0.90 -14.52 -17.23
CA LEU A 118 -0.20 -15.35 -17.73
C LEU A 118 0.06 -15.82 -19.16
N GLN A 119 0.57 -14.97 -20.04
CA GLN A 119 0.90 -15.33 -21.43
C GLN A 119 2.06 -16.33 -21.51
N GLN A 120 3.04 -16.25 -20.61
CA GLN A 120 4.18 -17.17 -20.57
C GLN A 120 3.83 -18.55 -20.01
N HIS A 121 2.89 -18.63 -19.06
CA HIS A 121 2.63 -19.84 -18.29
C HIS A 121 1.32 -20.55 -18.66
N LEU A 122 0.36 -19.88 -19.28
CA LEU A 122 -0.87 -20.52 -19.74
C LEU A 122 -0.69 -21.14 -21.13
N PRO A 123 -1.32 -22.29 -21.41
CA PRO A 123 -1.35 -22.83 -22.76
C PRO A 123 -1.98 -21.84 -23.75
N ALA A 124 -1.50 -21.80 -24.98
CA ALA A 124 -2.05 -20.92 -26.01
C ALA A 124 -3.56 -21.13 -26.29
N THR A 125 -4.09 -22.31 -25.96
CA THR A 125 -5.52 -22.66 -26.08
C THR A 125 -6.36 -22.24 -24.87
N HIS A 126 -5.76 -21.61 -23.86
CA HIS A 126 -6.46 -21.25 -22.63
C HIS A 126 -7.49 -20.15 -22.90
N ALA A 127 -8.72 -20.35 -22.42
CA ALA A 127 -9.86 -19.45 -22.70
C ALA A 127 -9.60 -17.99 -22.32
N LEU A 128 -8.84 -17.76 -21.23
CA LEU A 128 -8.44 -16.40 -20.82
C LEU A 128 -7.66 -15.67 -21.92
N LEU A 129 -6.74 -16.35 -22.62
CA LEU A 129 -5.93 -15.73 -23.68
C LEU A 129 -6.74 -15.43 -24.94
N SER A 130 -7.94 -16.03 -25.07
CA SER A 130 -8.90 -15.72 -26.14
C SER A 130 -9.81 -14.53 -25.82
N THR A 131 -9.67 -13.92 -24.64
CA THR A 131 -10.48 -12.76 -24.25
C THR A 131 -9.94 -11.45 -24.88
N HIS A 132 -10.82 -10.46 -24.99
CA HIS A 132 -10.52 -9.16 -25.64
C HIS A 132 -9.23 -8.50 -25.11
N LEU A 133 -8.96 -8.60 -23.81
CA LEU A 133 -7.76 -8.05 -23.19
C LEU A 133 -6.47 -8.63 -23.80
N PHE A 134 -6.42 -9.94 -24.03
CA PHE A 134 -5.22 -10.65 -24.49
C PHE A 134 -5.13 -10.76 -26.01
N THR A 135 -6.27 -10.65 -26.73
CA THR A 135 -6.29 -10.66 -28.19
C THR A 135 -5.98 -9.30 -28.81
N SER A 136 -6.04 -8.21 -28.04
CA SER A 136 -5.80 -6.84 -28.52
C SER A 136 -4.57 -6.22 -27.85
N PRO A 137 -3.38 -6.28 -28.48
CA PRO A 137 -2.15 -5.74 -27.91
C PRO A 137 -2.22 -4.23 -27.62
N THR A 138 -2.99 -3.49 -28.40
CA THR A 138 -3.19 -2.05 -28.23
C THR A 138 -3.92 -1.76 -26.93
N VAL A 139 -5.00 -2.50 -26.66
CA VAL A 139 -5.80 -2.33 -25.43
C VAL A 139 -4.97 -2.69 -24.21
N LEU A 140 -4.25 -3.82 -24.25
CA LEU A 140 -3.39 -4.23 -23.15
C LEU A 140 -2.35 -3.15 -22.83
N ARG A 141 -1.60 -2.66 -23.83
CA ARG A 141 -0.60 -1.61 -23.64
C ARG A 141 -1.19 -0.29 -23.12
N THR A 142 -2.36 0.10 -23.60
CA THR A 142 -3.04 1.29 -23.09
C THR A 142 -3.40 1.14 -21.62
N LEU A 143 -3.91 -0.01 -21.20
CA LEU A 143 -4.26 -0.28 -19.81
C LEU A 143 -3.03 -0.44 -18.91
N GLU A 144 -1.95 -1.04 -19.41
CA GLU A 144 -0.66 -1.12 -18.71
C GLU A 144 -0.14 0.28 -18.36
N GLY A 145 -0.21 1.22 -19.30
CA GLY A 145 0.19 2.61 -19.06
C GLY A 145 -0.70 3.38 -18.09
N GLN A 146 -1.88 2.85 -17.74
CA GLN A 146 -2.82 3.43 -16.77
C GLN A 146 -2.73 2.80 -15.37
N LEU A 147 -1.94 1.73 -15.21
CA LEU A 147 -1.72 1.09 -13.91
C LEU A 147 -0.84 1.96 -13.02
N VAL A 148 -1.16 1.95 -11.72
CA VAL A 148 -0.37 2.60 -10.69
C VAL A 148 0.37 1.56 -9.87
N ALA A 149 1.69 1.73 -9.74
CA ALA A 149 2.52 1.01 -8.78
C ALA A 149 2.71 1.88 -7.53
N GLY A 150 1.99 1.58 -6.45
CA GLY A 150 2.18 2.23 -5.15
C GLY A 150 0.98 3.03 -4.65
N GLU A 151 1.21 4.29 -4.26
CA GLU A 151 0.22 5.13 -3.60
C GLU A 151 -0.96 5.47 -4.53
N SER A 152 -2.15 5.50 -3.93
CA SER A 152 -3.40 5.78 -4.64
C SER A 152 -4.08 7.01 -4.05
N LEU A 153 -4.71 7.82 -4.91
CA LEU A 153 -5.50 8.98 -4.49
C LEU A 153 -6.85 8.58 -3.87
N TRP A 154 -7.36 7.39 -4.24
CA TRP A 154 -8.71 6.95 -3.90
C TRP A 154 -8.74 5.66 -3.06
N MET A 155 -7.61 4.95 -2.95
CA MET A 155 -7.48 3.74 -2.15
C MET A 155 -6.42 3.93 -1.07
N ARG A 156 -6.72 3.48 0.15
CA ARG A 156 -5.75 3.43 1.26
C ARG A 156 -5.61 2.00 1.77
N PRO A 157 -4.40 1.54 2.12
CA PRO A 157 -4.23 0.21 2.66
C PRO A 157 -4.88 0.15 4.06
N THR A 158 -5.76 -0.83 4.24
CA THR A 158 -6.45 -1.11 5.51
C THR A 158 -5.88 -2.35 6.20
N GLY A 159 -6.18 -2.51 7.49
CA GLY A 159 -5.68 -3.65 8.27
C GLY A 159 -4.16 -3.67 8.41
N ILE A 160 -3.53 -2.50 8.52
CA ILE A 160 -2.07 -2.37 8.63
C ILE A 160 -1.67 -2.28 10.09
N PRO A 161 -0.89 -3.23 10.62
CA PRO A 161 -0.39 -3.15 11.98
C PRO A 161 0.63 -2.02 12.18
N PRO A 162 0.74 -1.46 13.41
CA PRO A 162 1.69 -0.38 13.70
C PRO A 162 3.15 -0.72 13.37
N TYR A 163 3.55 -1.99 13.50
CA TYR A 163 4.92 -2.41 13.20
C TYR A 163 5.25 -2.38 11.71
N ILE A 164 4.26 -2.44 10.81
CA ILE A 164 4.49 -2.28 9.37
C ILE A 164 4.94 -0.85 9.05
N GLU A 165 4.41 0.14 9.76
CA GLU A 165 4.86 1.53 9.64
C GLU A 165 6.31 1.69 10.13
N LEU A 166 6.74 0.88 11.11
CA LEU A 166 8.15 0.82 11.50
C LEU A 166 9.01 0.22 10.37
N TYR A 167 8.58 -0.88 9.75
CA TYR A 167 9.31 -1.46 8.60
C TYR A 167 9.43 -0.47 7.44
N LYS A 168 8.38 0.29 7.12
CA LYS A 168 8.46 1.35 6.10
C LYS A 168 9.53 2.40 6.43
N LYS A 169 9.60 2.84 7.69
CA LYS A 169 10.61 3.81 8.13
C LYS A 169 12.02 3.23 8.07
N LEU A 170 12.19 1.97 8.45
CA LEU A 170 13.47 1.27 8.33
C LEU A 170 13.93 1.16 6.88
N ASP A 171 13.03 0.82 5.95
CA ASP A 171 13.35 0.77 4.52
C ASP A 171 13.74 2.14 3.97
N GLN A 172 13.06 3.22 4.40
CA GLN A 172 13.41 4.59 4.03
C GLN A 172 14.79 5.00 4.56
N GLN A 173 15.10 4.62 5.80
CA GLN A 173 16.42 4.85 6.40
C GLN A 173 17.51 4.08 5.67
N GLN A 174 17.27 2.80 5.35
CA GLN A 174 18.23 1.98 4.61
C GLN A 174 18.53 2.58 3.23
N ARG A 175 17.50 2.99 2.47
CA ARG A 175 17.69 3.69 1.19
C ARG A 175 18.51 4.97 1.34
N SER A 176 18.25 5.74 2.40
CA SER A 176 19.01 6.98 2.66
C SER A 176 20.49 6.70 2.94
N ILE A 177 20.80 5.58 3.62
CA ILE A 177 22.17 5.11 3.86
C ILE A 177 22.82 4.65 2.56
N ASP A 178 22.10 3.87 1.75
CA ASP A 178 22.60 3.33 0.47
C ASP A 178 22.88 4.45 -0.55
N GLU A 179 22.09 5.53 -0.55
CA GLU A 179 22.28 6.71 -1.40
C GLU A 179 23.38 7.67 -0.90
N LEU A 180 23.82 7.54 0.36
CA LEU A 180 24.73 8.48 1.00
C LEU A 180 26.09 8.59 0.28
N PRO A 181 26.76 7.48 -0.13
CA PRO A 181 28.03 7.56 -0.84
C PRO A 181 27.95 8.40 -2.13
N GLY A 182 26.93 8.17 -2.96
CA GLY A 182 26.75 8.94 -4.20
C GLY A 182 26.48 10.43 -3.95
N LYS A 183 25.72 10.76 -2.89
CA LYS A 183 25.52 12.17 -2.48
C LYS A 183 26.81 12.82 -1.98
N LEU A 184 27.65 12.07 -1.27
CA LEU A 184 28.96 12.55 -0.81
C LEU A 184 29.91 12.78 -1.99
N GLU A 185 29.97 11.85 -2.94
CA GLU A 185 30.76 11.98 -4.17
C GLU A 185 30.36 13.23 -4.96
N GLN A 186 29.06 13.40 -5.24
CA GLN A 186 28.53 14.60 -5.92
C GLN A 186 28.87 15.90 -5.18
N ARG A 187 28.79 15.88 -3.84
CA ARG A 187 29.14 17.06 -3.03
C ARG A 187 30.64 17.34 -3.07
N MET A 188 31.48 16.31 -3.05
CA MET A 188 32.93 16.44 -3.16
C MET A 188 33.33 16.98 -4.54
N GLU A 189 32.78 16.44 -5.63
CA GLU A 189 32.97 16.96 -6.98
C GLU A 189 32.59 18.43 -7.08
N HIS A 190 31.41 18.80 -6.57
CA HIS A 190 30.95 20.19 -6.56
C HIS A 190 31.89 21.13 -5.77
N VAL A 191 32.44 20.68 -4.63
CA VAL A 191 33.39 21.48 -3.84
C VAL A 191 34.73 21.63 -4.56
N LEU A 192 35.22 20.57 -5.20
CA LEU A 192 36.47 20.56 -5.96
C LEU A 192 36.38 21.47 -7.21
N GLU A 193 35.24 21.47 -7.91
CA GLU A 193 34.97 22.37 -9.02
C GLU A 193 34.84 23.83 -8.55
N LYS A 194 34.04 24.09 -7.51
CA LYS A 194 33.82 25.44 -6.97
C LYS A 194 35.10 26.08 -6.43
N LYS A 195 35.99 25.30 -5.82
CA LYS A 195 37.27 25.78 -5.28
C LYS A 195 38.41 25.75 -6.31
N GLY A 196 38.11 25.43 -7.58
CA GLY A 196 39.06 25.53 -8.69
C GLY A 196 40.30 24.67 -8.49
N VAL A 197 40.13 23.36 -8.27
CA VAL A 197 41.26 22.41 -8.15
C VAL A 197 42.17 22.44 -9.38
N ALA A 198 41.65 22.85 -10.54
CA ALA A 198 42.45 23.11 -11.74
C ALA A 198 43.45 24.30 -11.60
N ALA A 199 43.36 25.10 -10.53
CA ALA A 199 44.23 26.26 -10.27
C ALA A 199 45.34 25.99 -9.21
N GLY A 200 45.49 24.76 -8.70
CA GLY A 200 46.69 24.33 -7.96
C GLY A 200 46.81 24.73 -6.47
N ASN A 201 45.74 25.23 -5.83
CA ASN A 201 45.83 25.87 -4.50
C ASN A 201 45.26 25.08 -3.30
N ILE A 202 45.04 23.76 -3.36
CA ILE A 202 44.54 23.01 -2.19
C ILE A 202 45.68 22.32 -1.41
N THR A 203 45.99 22.83 -0.21
CA THR A 203 46.88 22.19 0.76
C THR A 203 46.15 21.19 1.66
N ARG A 204 46.86 20.16 2.12
CA ARG A 204 46.36 19.03 2.93
C ARG A 204 45.72 19.45 4.26
N GLU A 205 46.05 20.64 4.75
CA GLU A 205 45.45 21.24 5.96
C GLU A 205 44.00 21.68 5.73
N LEU A 206 43.69 22.27 4.58
CA LEU A 206 42.36 22.77 4.25
C LEU A 206 41.32 21.64 4.15
N LEU A 207 41.74 20.47 3.66
CA LEU A 207 40.90 19.26 3.60
C LEU A 207 40.62 18.66 4.98
N ARG A 208 41.52 18.83 5.96
CA ARG A 208 41.35 18.28 7.31
C ARG A 208 40.43 19.11 8.19
N GLU A 209 40.39 20.44 8.01
CA GLU A 209 39.44 21.29 8.71
C GLU A 209 38.01 21.02 8.25
N GLU A 210 37.79 20.83 6.94
CA GLU A 210 36.43 20.68 6.40
C GLU A 210 35.76 19.33 6.73
N ILE A 211 36.52 18.24 6.87
CA ILE A 211 35.97 16.92 7.25
C ILE A 211 35.48 16.90 8.71
N ARG A 212 35.93 17.86 9.53
CA ARG A 212 35.53 17.98 10.95
C ARG A 212 34.34 18.92 11.17
N SER A 213 33.90 19.67 10.14
CA SER A 213 32.72 20.54 10.16
C SER A 213 31.49 19.83 9.58
#